data_AF-A0AAX6M9T1-F1
#
_entry.id   AF-A0AAX6M9T1-F1
#
_cell.length_a   1.000
_cell.length_b   1.000
_cell.length_c   1.000
_cell.angle_alpha   90.00
_cell.angle_beta   90.00
_cell.angle_gamma   90.00
#
_symmetry.space_group_name_H-M   'P 1'
#
loop_
_entity.id
_entity.type
_entity.pdbx_description
1 polymer ?
#
loop_
_entity_poly.entity_id
_entity_poly.type
_entity_poly.pdbx_seq_one_letter_code
_entity_poly.pdbx_strand_id
1 'polypeptide(L)'
;MAADKDDRETHGKADNSLGETSFKGRLQLKNFMFKGPSQTSSSISSPRRSQRLSTPQSVTSSQHSLPLPSEAPPKSKKRKTRTELLDADESSDKNTPLTPSSSSPKKRSRGPSSYAPPSTYAHLPLLPDAIAPNLLILFIGLNPGLQTARVGHAYAHPSNLFWKLLHSSGITPVRCRAHEDQSMPARYALGHTNIVARPSRNGAELSKAEMDEGVAILEDKCRRWRPEVACITGKSIWESVFRVRHGRSLAKGEFKPEEKERIWKILGDWCVKRRKEREDAAAEDAEDSKDVEESSSA
;
A
#
# COMPACT_ATOMS: atom_id res chain seq x y z
N MET A 1 43.13 -27.33 52.58
CA MET A 1 41.77 -27.22 52.02
C MET A 1 41.45 -25.75 51.86
N ALA A 2 41.02 -25.34 50.66
CA ALA A 2 40.56 -24.01 50.20
C ALA A 2 41.60 -22.86 50.27
N ALA A 3 42.20 -22.35 49.18
CA ALA A 3 41.68 -21.73 47.95
C ALA A 3 41.17 -20.28 48.13
N ASP A 4 42.09 -19.33 48.08
CA ASP A 4 42.27 -18.29 47.04
C ASP A 4 41.01 -17.69 46.38
N LYS A 5 40.76 -16.37 46.53
CA LYS A 5 41.01 -15.36 45.48
C LYS A 5 40.45 -13.95 45.76
N ASP A 6 41.29 -13.01 45.40
CA ASP A 6 41.15 -11.55 45.29
C ASP A 6 40.30 -11.07 44.09
N ASP A 7 40.00 -9.76 44.17
CA ASP A 7 39.95 -8.76 43.09
C ASP A 7 38.62 -8.29 42.43
N ARG A 8 38.27 -7.06 42.85
CA ARG A 8 38.15 -5.80 42.07
C ARG A 8 37.19 -5.68 40.88
N GLU A 9 36.27 -4.73 41.06
CA GLU A 9 35.53 -3.98 40.06
C GLU A 9 36.45 -3.26 39.04
N THR A 10 36.11 -3.39 37.75
CA THR A 10 36.40 -2.36 36.74
C THR A 10 35.22 -2.21 35.77
N HIS A 11 34.84 -0.96 35.51
CA HIS A 11 33.77 -0.53 34.64
C HIS A 11 33.98 -0.96 33.17
N GLY A 12 33.09 -1.82 32.66
CA GLY A 12 32.96 -2.16 31.24
C GLY A 12 31.93 -1.30 30.53
N LYS A 13 32.37 -0.59 29.48
CA LYS A 13 31.55 0.09 28.48
C LYS A 13 30.42 -0.82 27.98
N ALA A 14 29.20 -0.30 27.92
CA ALA A 14 28.10 -0.93 27.21
C ALA A 14 28.40 -0.94 25.69
N ASP A 15 28.90 -2.07 25.22
CA ASP A 15 28.88 -2.46 23.81
C ASP A 15 27.40 -2.64 23.39
N ASN A 16 26.94 -1.75 22.51
CA ASN A 16 25.65 -1.89 21.85
C ASN A 16 25.83 -2.78 20.61
N SER A 17 26.22 -4.03 20.83
CA SER A 17 26.20 -5.06 19.79
C SER A 17 24.75 -5.46 19.56
N LEU A 18 24.11 -4.77 18.61
CA LEU A 18 22.96 -5.30 17.89
C LEU A 18 23.35 -6.68 17.38
N GLY A 19 22.86 -7.71 18.07
CA GLY A 19 23.10 -9.11 17.74
C GLY A 19 22.87 -9.36 16.26
N GLU A 20 23.70 -10.23 15.68
CA GLU A 20 23.60 -10.69 14.30
C GLU A 20 22.13 -10.91 13.93
N THR A 21 21.64 -10.10 13.00
CA THR A 21 20.30 -10.24 12.45
C THR A 21 20.11 -11.69 12.02
N SER A 22 19.04 -12.34 12.47
CA SER A 22 18.66 -13.74 12.15
C SER A 22 18.48 -14.02 10.64
N PHE A 23 18.72 -13.03 9.80
CA PHE A 23 18.78 -13.16 8.37
C PHE A 23 20.14 -13.76 7.99
N LYS A 24 20.19 -15.09 7.80
CA LYS A 24 21.30 -15.77 7.13
C LYS A 24 21.42 -15.30 5.66
N GLY A 25 21.84 -14.07 5.44
CA GLY A 25 22.51 -13.55 4.23
C GLY A 25 21.93 -13.83 2.84
N ARG A 26 20.69 -14.30 2.65
CA ARG A 26 20.20 -14.71 1.31
C ARG A 26 19.77 -13.55 0.40
N LEU A 27 19.45 -12.40 0.98
CA LEU A 27 19.32 -11.13 0.26
C LEU A 27 20.46 -10.20 0.72
N GLN A 28 21.46 -10.00 -0.11
CA GLN A 28 22.49 -8.99 0.14
C GLN A 28 21.86 -7.60 -0.03
N LEU A 29 21.10 -7.12 0.97
CA LEU A 29 20.39 -5.84 0.93
C LEU A 29 21.31 -4.69 0.50
N LYS A 30 22.60 -4.75 0.88
CA LYS A 30 23.66 -3.82 0.45
C LYS A 30 23.81 -3.67 -1.08
N ASN A 31 23.44 -4.67 -1.87
CA ASN A 31 23.50 -4.65 -3.34
C ASN A 31 22.30 -3.93 -3.97
N PHE A 32 21.25 -3.73 -3.19
CA PHE A 32 20.02 -3.03 -3.60
C PHE A 32 19.86 -1.68 -2.88
N MET A 33 20.74 -1.39 -1.92
CA MET A 33 20.84 -0.08 -1.28
C MET A 33 21.52 0.90 -2.23
N PHE A 34 20.78 1.92 -2.63
CA PHE A 34 21.29 3.05 -3.40
C PHE A 34 22.44 3.74 -2.65
N LYS A 35 23.63 3.78 -3.24
CA LYS A 35 24.75 4.59 -2.77
C LYS A 35 24.80 5.85 -3.64
N GLY A 36 24.43 6.98 -3.06
CA GLY A 36 24.61 8.27 -3.71
C GLY A 36 26.11 8.58 -3.94
N PRO A 37 26.44 9.48 -4.89
CA PRO A 37 27.82 9.90 -5.08
C PRO A 37 28.35 10.53 -3.79
N SER A 38 29.48 9.99 -3.30
CA SER A 38 30.19 10.51 -2.14
C SER A 38 30.63 11.95 -2.43
N GLN A 39 29.99 12.91 -1.77
CA GLN A 39 30.52 14.26 -1.74
C GLN A 39 31.77 14.25 -0.86
N THR A 40 32.88 14.54 -1.52
CA THR A 40 34.14 14.98 -0.93
C THR A 40 33.88 16.08 0.08
N SER A 41 34.52 15.96 1.23
CA SER A 41 34.53 16.89 2.35
C SER A 41 34.82 18.34 1.94
N SER A 42 33.94 19.27 2.34
CA SER A 42 34.34 20.64 2.68
C SER A 42 33.34 21.32 3.63
N SER A 43 33.87 21.63 4.82
CA SER A 43 33.63 22.75 5.74
C SER A 43 32.34 23.60 5.71
N ILE A 44 31.70 23.64 6.89
CA ILE A 44 31.17 24.83 7.63
C ILE A 44 30.01 25.63 7.01
N SER A 45 28.85 25.62 7.69
CA SER A 45 28.28 26.80 8.39
C SER A 45 26.93 26.46 9.04
N SER A 46 26.80 26.75 10.33
CA SER A 46 25.56 26.62 11.10
C SER A 46 24.66 27.87 10.91
N PRO A 47 23.33 27.76 10.73
CA PRO A 47 22.44 28.88 10.94
C PRO A 47 21.95 28.91 12.40
N ARG A 48 22.56 29.86 13.11
CA ARG A 48 22.01 30.77 14.12
C ARG A 48 20.53 30.60 14.51
N ARG A 49 20.37 30.26 15.79
CA ARG A 49 19.20 30.39 16.67
C ARG A 49 18.63 31.82 16.68
N SER A 50 17.31 31.99 16.59
CA SER A 50 16.60 33.18 17.07
C SER A 50 15.69 32.83 18.24
N GLN A 51 15.65 33.73 19.23
CA GLN A 51 14.80 33.69 20.42
C GLN A 51 13.80 34.85 20.38
N ARG A 52 12.71 34.68 21.15
CA ARG A 52 11.70 35.67 21.60
C ARG A 52 10.69 36.12 20.53
N LEU A 53 9.40 36.30 20.84
CA LEU A 53 8.79 36.76 22.10
C LEU A 53 7.61 35.90 22.60
N SER A 54 7.39 36.06 23.90
CA SER A 54 6.43 35.42 24.80
C SER A 54 5.28 36.38 25.21
N THR A 55 4.08 35.81 25.35
CA THR A 55 2.98 36.12 26.33
C THR A 55 2.20 37.45 26.27
N PRO A 56 1.01 37.60 26.91
CA PRO A 56 0.20 36.61 27.66
C PRO A 56 -1.34 36.57 27.38
N GLN A 57 -1.91 35.50 27.95
CA GLN A 57 -3.27 35.17 28.41
C GLN A 57 -4.37 36.24 28.53
N SER A 58 -5.61 35.80 28.31
CA SER A 58 -6.74 36.09 29.21
C SER A 58 -7.76 34.95 29.21
N VAL A 59 -8.11 34.52 30.42
CA VAL A 59 -9.14 33.55 30.84
C VAL A 59 -10.56 34.13 30.68
N THR A 60 -11.56 33.27 30.48
CA THR A 60 -12.83 33.24 31.24
C THR A 60 -13.64 31.99 30.87
N SER A 61 -14.12 31.31 31.91
CA SER A 61 -15.03 30.16 31.92
C SER A 61 -16.48 30.65 32.00
N SER A 62 -17.45 29.91 31.44
CA SER A 62 -18.84 29.77 31.94
C SER A 62 -19.66 28.79 31.07
N GLN A 63 -20.47 27.97 31.75
CA GLN A 63 -21.28 26.85 31.23
C GLN A 63 -22.77 27.23 31.05
N HIS A 64 -23.54 26.29 30.45
CA HIS A 64 -25.00 26.05 30.60
C HIS A 64 -25.95 27.00 29.80
N SER A 65 -27.05 26.62 29.10
CA SER A 65 -27.93 25.43 29.03
C SER A 65 -28.85 25.47 27.77
N LEU A 66 -29.45 24.33 27.38
CA LEU A 66 -30.64 24.19 26.51
C LEU A 66 -31.93 24.23 27.37
N PRO A 67 -33.16 24.58 26.86
CA PRO A 67 -34.00 23.66 26.04
C PRO A 67 -34.98 24.27 25.00
N LEU A 68 -35.55 23.37 24.17
CA LEU A 68 -36.69 23.46 23.22
C LEU A 68 -38.07 23.71 23.94
N PRO A 69 -39.29 23.86 23.30
CA PRO A 69 -39.79 23.19 22.06
C PRO A 69 -40.89 23.93 21.20
N SER A 70 -41.51 23.17 20.27
CA SER A 70 -42.80 23.34 19.52
C SER A 70 -42.81 24.23 18.26
N GLU A 71 -43.54 23.98 17.17
CA GLU A 71 -44.44 22.91 16.67
C GLU A 71 -44.72 23.22 15.17
N ALA A 72 -45.08 22.22 14.34
CA ALA A 72 -45.53 22.37 12.93
C ALA A 72 -47.05 22.08 12.83
N PRO A 73 -47.73 21.86 11.67
CA PRO A 73 -47.51 22.10 10.22
C PRO A 73 -48.83 22.70 9.58
N PRO A 74 -49.43 22.32 8.40
CA PRO A 74 -48.97 21.71 7.14
C PRO A 74 -49.56 22.37 5.84
N LYS A 75 -49.17 21.84 4.65
CA LYS A 75 -49.98 21.53 3.43
C LYS A 75 -49.02 21.29 2.23
N SER A 76 -49.22 20.42 1.23
CA SER A 76 -49.95 19.18 0.98
C SER A 76 -49.73 18.79 -0.50
N LYS A 77 -49.43 17.51 -0.80
CA LYS A 77 -49.85 16.71 -1.99
C LYS A 77 -49.31 17.17 -3.39
N LYS A 78 -48.98 16.33 -4.39
CA LYS A 78 -49.47 15.00 -4.81
C LYS A 78 -48.53 14.39 -5.87
N ARG A 79 -48.43 13.05 -5.88
CA ARG A 79 -47.91 12.16 -6.96
C ARG A 79 -48.87 12.09 -8.15
N LYS A 80 -48.38 11.79 -9.36
CA LYS A 80 -48.80 10.68 -10.30
C LYS A 80 -48.31 10.95 -11.74
N THR A 81 -47.46 10.08 -12.33
CA THR A 81 -47.68 8.87 -13.19
C THR A 81 -47.72 9.11 -14.70
N ARG A 82 -47.02 8.19 -15.38
CA ARG A 82 -46.92 7.81 -16.80
C ARG A 82 -48.26 7.49 -17.47
N THR A 83 -48.38 7.77 -18.79
CA THR A 83 -48.74 6.85 -19.92
C THR A 83 -49.19 7.63 -21.19
N GLU A 84 -48.48 7.37 -22.29
CA GLU A 84 -48.79 7.28 -23.74
C GLU A 84 -49.98 7.96 -24.49
N LEU A 85 -49.61 8.52 -25.68
CA LEU A 85 -50.14 8.31 -27.05
C LEU A 85 -51.22 9.22 -27.72
N LEU A 86 -50.87 9.63 -28.97
CA LEU A 86 -51.63 9.96 -30.21
C LEU A 86 -51.94 11.41 -30.67
N ASP A 87 -51.36 11.70 -31.86
CA ASP A 87 -51.83 12.35 -33.11
C ASP A 87 -52.28 13.82 -33.28
N ALA A 88 -51.73 14.41 -34.37
CA ALA A 88 -52.27 15.37 -35.39
C ALA A 88 -52.83 16.74 -34.91
N ASP A 89 -52.73 17.88 -35.59
CA ASP A 89 -52.20 18.39 -36.88
C ASP A 89 -52.22 19.95 -36.78
N GLU A 90 -51.57 20.60 -37.74
CA GLU A 90 -51.80 21.95 -38.29
C GLU A 90 -51.09 23.22 -37.76
N SER A 91 -50.25 23.73 -38.67
CA SER A 91 -50.07 25.12 -39.17
C SER A 91 -49.55 26.25 -38.27
N SER A 92 -48.36 26.77 -38.61
CA SER A 92 -48.20 28.12 -39.21
C SER A 92 -46.76 28.66 -39.07
N ASP A 93 -46.32 29.31 -40.15
CA ASP A 93 -45.01 29.92 -40.41
C ASP A 93 -44.37 30.80 -39.31
N LYS A 94 -43.03 30.75 -39.20
CA LYS A 94 -42.12 31.88 -39.47
C LYS A 94 -40.63 31.56 -39.22
N ASN A 95 -39.82 31.91 -40.23
CA ASN A 95 -38.36 31.95 -40.25
C ASN A 95 -37.71 32.69 -39.07
N THR A 96 -36.70 32.11 -38.43
CA THR A 96 -35.56 32.85 -37.83
C THR A 96 -34.33 31.92 -37.72
N PRO A 97 -33.15 32.28 -38.26
CA PRO A 97 -31.94 31.48 -38.11
C PRO A 97 -31.18 31.86 -36.84
N LEU A 98 -31.12 30.96 -35.85
CA LEU A 98 -30.24 31.12 -34.67
C LEU A 98 -29.54 29.80 -34.34
N THR A 99 -28.24 29.79 -34.69
CA THR A 99 -27.11 29.05 -34.11
C THR A 99 -27.38 27.97 -33.04
N PRO A 100 -26.92 26.71 -33.23
CA PRO A 100 -26.86 25.76 -32.13
C PRO A 100 -25.67 26.11 -31.22
N SER A 101 -25.94 26.79 -30.11
CA SER A 101 -24.99 26.86 -28.99
C SER A 101 -24.87 25.45 -28.38
N SER A 102 -23.82 24.73 -28.78
CA SER A 102 -23.44 23.46 -28.16
C SER A 102 -22.92 23.74 -26.74
N SER A 103 -23.85 23.82 -25.78
CA SER A 103 -23.50 23.82 -24.36
C SER A 103 -23.03 22.42 -23.97
N SER A 104 -21.76 22.15 -24.26
CA SER A 104 -21.04 21.00 -23.72
C SER A 104 -21.24 20.96 -22.20
N PRO A 105 -21.71 19.85 -21.59
CA PRO A 105 -21.93 19.82 -20.16
C PRO A 105 -20.61 20.05 -19.44
N LYS A 106 -20.53 21.16 -18.69
CA LYS A 106 -19.37 21.51 -17.86
C LYS A 106 -19.03 20.33 -16.97
N LYS A 107 -17.86 19.73 -17.20
CA LYS A 107 -17.26 18.68 -16.38
C LYS A 107 -17.20 19.23 -14.95
N ARG A 108 -18.11 18.79 -14.08
CA ARG A 108 -18.10 19.15 -12.65
C ARG A 108 -16.75 18.72 -12.10
N SER A 109 -15.85 19.67 -11.91
CA SER A 109 -14.62 19.49 -11.13
C SER A 109 -15.06 19.02 -9.76
N ARG A 110 -14.89 17.72 -9.50
CA ARG A 110 -15.14 17.16 -8.17
C ARG A 110 -14.00 17.66 -7.29
N GLY A 111 -14.34 18.34 -6.21
CA GLY A 111 -13.38 18.83 -5.22
C GLY A 111 -12.47 17.71 -4.71
N PRO A 112 -11.35 18.07 -4.04
CA PRO A 112 -10.39 17.10 -3.55
C PRO A 112 -11.10 16.06 -2.66
N SER A 113 -10.86 14.79 -2.96
CA SER A 113 -11.44 13.69 -2.18
C SER A 113 -10.90 13.78 -0.76
N SER A 114 -11.77 14.10 0.20
CA SER A 114 -11.44 14.09 1.63
C SER A 114 -11.60 12.68 2.20
N TYR A 115 -11.19 12.51 3.46
CA TYR A 115 -11.46 11.31 4.24
C TYR A 115 -12.92 10.85 4.09
N ALA A 116 -13.12 9.54 3.93
CA ALA A 116 -14.43 8.91 3.94
C ALA A 116 -14.48 7.85 5.05
N PRO A 117 -15.48 7.87 5.93
CA PRO A 117 -15.59 6.90 7.01
C PRO A 117 -15.76 5.48 6.46
N PRO A 118 -15.32 4.44 7.18
CA PRO A 118 -15.45 3.04 6.74
C PRO A 118 -16.86 2.61 6.32
N SER A 119 -17.90 3.20 6.94
CA SER A 119 -19.31 2.95 6.61
C SER A 119 -19.69 3.30 5.17
N THR A 120 -18.95 4.19 4.50
CA THR A 120 -19.25 4.67 3.14
C THR A 120 -19.31 3.54 2.11
N TYR A 121 -18.42 2.55 2.23
CA TYR A 121 -18.30 1.43 1.30
C TYR A 121 -18.39 0.06 2.00
N ALA A 122 -18.97 0.01 3.20
CA ALA A 122 -19.10 -1.22 3.98
C ALA A 122 -19.97 -2.29 3.29
N HIS A 123 -20.78 -1.90 2.31
CA HIS A 123 -21.57 -2.81 1.48
C HIS A 123 -20.73 -3.57 0.42
N LEU A 124 -19.48 -3.16 0.19
CA LEU A 124 -18.57 -3.86 -0.71
C LEU A 124 -17.82 -4.96 0.04
N PRO A 125 -17.58 -6.13 -0.60
CA PRO A 125 -16.84 -7.19 0.03
C PRO A 125 -15.38 -6.78 0.24
N LEU A 126 -14.75 -7.37 1.26
CA LEU A 126 -13.31 -7.28 1.46
C LEU A 126 -12.59 -8.10 0.39
N LEU A 127 -11.35 -7.70 0.08
CA LEU A 127 -10.50 -8.46 -0.83
C LEU A 127 -9.75 -9.55 -0.04
N PRO A 128 -9.89 -10.84 -0.37
CA PRO A 128 -9.08 -11.90 0.21
C PRO A 128 -7.60 -11.72 -0.14
N ASP A 129 -6.72 -11.92 0.85
CA ASP A 129 -5.29 -11.97 0.61
C ASP A 129 -4.91 -13.22 -0.19
N ALA A 130 -4.00 -13.08 -1.15
CA ALA A 130 -3.39 -14.21 -1.85
C ALA A 130 -2.02 -14.48 -1.22
N ILE A 131 -1.97 -15.30 -0.16
CA ILE A 131 -0.74 -15.57 0.58
C ILE A 131 -0.59 -17.08 0.82
N ALA A 132 0.64 -17.56 0.68
CA ALA A 132 1.04 -18.93 0.99
C ALA A 132 2.43 -18.92 1.65
N PRO A 133 2.94 -20.06 2.18
CA PRO A 133 4.33 -20.17 2.60
C PRO A 133 5.31 -20.00 1.44
N ASN A 134 6.58 -19.74 1.74
CA ASN A 134 7.70 -19.76 0.78
C ASN A 134 7.59 -18.76 -0.39
N LEU A 135 6.86 -17.66 -0.22
CA LEU A 135 6.77 -16.59 -1.22
C LEU A 135 8.14 -15.97 -1.50
N LEU A 136 8.44 -15.74 -2.78
CA LEU A 136 9.54 -14.87 -3.20
C LEU A 136 9.20 -13.42 -2.90
N ILE A 137 7.98 -12.99 -3.27
CA ILE A 137 7.53 -11.61 -3.05
C ILE A 137 6.11 -11.61 -2.50
N LEU A 138 5.89 -10.83 -1.44
CA LEU A 138 4.57 -10.38 -1.00
C LEU A 138 4.37 -8.92 -1.43
N PHE A 139 3.49 -8.67 -2.39
CA PHE A 139 3.13 -7.32 -2.81
C PHE A 139 2.10 -6.70 -1.85
N ILE A 140 2.42 -5.52 -1.33
CA ILE A 140 1.63 -4.79 -0.35
C ILE A 140 1.03 -3.56 -1.00
N GLY A 141 -0.26 -3.65 -1.33
CA GLY A 141 -1.09 -2.58 -1.84
C GLY A 141 -1.60 -1.65 -0.73
N LEU A 142 -2.21 -0.53 -1.14
CA LEU A 142 -2.77 0.43 -0.21
C LEU A 142 -4.06 -0.12 0.41
N ASN A 143 -5.08 -0.29 -0.43
CA ASN A 143 -6.38 -0.85 -0.09
C ASN A 143 -7.13 -1.22 -1.38
N PRO A 144 -8.19 -2.03 -1.31
CA PRO A 144 -9.00 -2.33 -2.47
C PRO A 144 -9.69 -1.08 -3.03
N GLY A 145 -9.46 -0.75 -4.30
CA GLY A 145 -10.30 0.19 -5.03
C GLY A 145 -11.71 -0.37 -5.25
N LEU A 146 -12.71 0.47 -5.53
CA LEU A 146 -14.10 0.00 -5.69
C LEU A 146 -14.26 -1.14 -6.71
N GLN A 147 -13.52 -1.10 -7.83
CA GLN A 147 -13.56 -2.18 -8.82
C GLN A 147 -12.91 -3.46 -8.30
N THR A 148 -11.73 -3.35 -7.67
CA THR A 148 -11.02 -4.46 -7.02
C THR A 148 -11.90 -5.14 -5.98
N ALA A 149 -12.60 -4.37 -5.15
CA ALA A 149 -13.54 -4.89 -4.17
C ALA A 149 -14.70 -5.63 -4.85
N ARG A 150 -15.37 -5.02 -5.84
CA ARG A 150 -16.51 -5.65 -6.53
C ARG A 150 -16.17 -6.97 -7.21
N VAL A 151 -15.01 -7.04 -7.87
CA VAL A 151 -14.61 -8.24 -8.62
C VAL A 151 -13.83 -9.24 -7.78
N GLY A 152 -13.39 -8.87 -6.58
CA GLY A 152 -12.65 -9.76 -5.69
C GLY A 152 -11.22 -10.07 -6.12
N HIS A 153 -10.62 -9.25 -7.00
CA HIS A 153 -9.28 -9.50 -7.53
C HIS A 153 -8.35 -8.29 -7.43
N ALA A 154 -7.11 -8.53 -6.99
CA ALA A 154 -6.07 -7.55 -6.79
C ALA A 154 -5.78 -6.77 -8.09
N TYR A 155 -5.69 -5.44 -7.96
CA TYR A 155 -5.35 -4.52 -9.06
C TYR A 155 -6.26 -4.62 -10.30
N ALA A 156 -7.52 -5.04 -10.14
CA ALA A 156 -8.45 -5.25 -11.25
C ALA A 156 -8.95 -3.99 -11.99
N HIS A 157 -8.71 -2.79 -11.47
CA HIS A 157 -9.14 -1.57 -12.18
C HIS A 157 -8.38 -1.42 -13.52
N PRO A 158 -9.05 -1.15 -14.66
CA PRO A 158 -8.39 -1.12 -15.98
C PRO A 158 -7.25 -0.12 -16.12
N SER A 159 -7.28 0.99 -15.36
CA SER A 159 -6.21 1.98 -15.34
C SER A 159 -5.01 1.58 -14.47
N ASN A 160 -5.10 0.50 -13.70
CA ASN A 160 -4.01 0.03 -12.87
C ASN A 160 -2.94 -0.65 -13.75
N LEU A 161 -1.67 -0.33 -13.51
CA LEU A 161 -0.55 -0.80 -14.32
C LEU A 161 0.17 -2.02 -13.73
N PHE A 162 -0.21 -2.48 -12.53
CA PHE A 162 0.48 -3.56 -11.80
C PHE A 162 0.78 -4.77 -12.70
N TRP A 163 -0.24 -5.37 -13.30
CA TRP A 163 -0.09 -6.56 -14.15
C TRP A 163 0.75 -6.32 -15.41
N LYS A 164 0.72 -5.10 -15.96
CA LYS A 164 1.57 -4.74 -17.11
C LYS A 164 3.04 -4.64 -16.69
N LEU A 165 3.30 -3.93 -15.59
CA LEU A 165 4.65 -3.71 -15.07
C LEU A 165 5.27 -4.99 -14.52
N LEU A 166 4.48 -5.84 -13.86
CA LEU A 166 4.91 -7.14 -13.37
C LEU A 166 5.47 -7.99 -14.51
N HIS A 167 4.77 -8.04 -15.65
CA HIS A 167 5.26 -8.77 -16.81
C HIS A 167 6.44 -8.08 -17.49
N SER A 168 6.35 -6.78 -17.78
CA SER A 168 7.43 -6.06 -18.49
C SER A 168 8.74 -6.02 -17.71
N SER A 169 8.69 -6.19 -16.39
CA SER A 169 9.87 -6.31 -15.54
C SER A 169 10.60 -7.64 -15.64
N GLY A 170 9.96 -8.68 -16.18
CA GLY A 170 10.46 -10.05 -16.15
C GLY A 170 10.09 -10.83 -14.88
N ILE A 171 9.39 -10.22 -13.91
CA ILE A 171 8.91 -10.95 -12.73
C ILE A 171 7.98 -12.09 -13.15
N THR A 172 7.13 -11.94 -14.17
CA THR A 172 6.34 -13.06 -14.72
C THR A 172 6.67 -13.33 -16.18
N PRO A 173 6.79 -14.61 -16.60
CA PRO A 173 7.13 -14.96 -17.98
C PRO A 173 6.02 -14.59 -18.97
N VAL A 174 4.77 -14.55 -18.49
CA VAL A 174 3.60 -14.11 -19.25
C VAL A 174 2.88 -12.99 -18.52
N ARG A 175 2.04 -12.25 -19.26
CA ARG A 175 1.19 -11.22 -18.68
C ARG A 175 -0.05 -11.83 -18.02
N CYS A 176 0.03 -12.04 -16.71
CA CYS A 176 -1.10 -12.45 -15.89
C CYS A 176 -2.20 -11.39 -15.85
N ARG A 177 -3.43 -11.84 -15.59
CA ARG A 177 -4.64 -11.03 -15.41
C ARG A 177 -5.05 -11.02 -13.95
N ALA A 178 -5.87 -10.04 -13.56
CA ALA A 178 -6.31 -9.89 -12.18
C ALA A 178 -6.98 -11.15 -11.60
N HIS A 179 -7.80 -11.86 -12.38
CA HIS A 179 -8.48 -13.08 -11.91
C HIS A 179 -7.53 -14.25 -11.61
N GLU A 180 -6.26 -14.15 -11.99
CA GLU A 180 -5.25 -15.16 -11.71
C GLU A 180 -4.53 -14.91 -10.38
N ASP A 181 -4.83 -13.80 -9.67
CA ASP A 181 -4.13 -13.36 -8.45
C ASP A 181 -4.04 -14.43 -7.35
N GLN A 182 -5.12 -15.19 -7.13
CA GLN A 182 -5.16 -16.28 -6.14
C GLN A 182 -4.30 -17.48 -6.52
N SER A 183 -3.99 -17.66 -7.82
CA SER A 183 -3.10 -18.74 -8.30
C SER A 183 -1.61 -18.37 -8.26
N MET A 184 -1.30 -17.07 -8.09
CA MET A 184 0.07 -16.55 -8.12
C MET A 184 1.00 -17.12 -7.05
N PRO A 185 0.53 -17.39 -5.81
CA PRO A 185 1.37 -18.03 -4.79
C PRO A 185 1.89 -19.39 -5.25
N ALA A 186 1.02 -20.23 -5.81
CA ALA A 186 1.40 -21.56 -6.29
C ALA A 186 2.24 -21.50 -7.57
N ARG A 187 1.86 -20.67 -8.53
CA ARG A 187 2.50 -20.63 -9.87
C ARG A 187 3.86 -19.95 -9.86
N TYR A 188 4.02 -18.92 -9.04
CA TYR A 188 5.17 -18.01 -9.14
C TYR A 188 5.80 -17.65 -7.81
N ALA A 189 5.28 -18.18 -6.69
CA ALA A 189 5.64 -17.76 -5.34
C ALA A 189 5.44 -16.25 -5.11
N LEU A 190 4.38 -15.69 -5.71
CA LEU A 190 4.04 -14.26 -5.60
C LEU A 190 2.71 -14.09 -4.88
N GLY A 191 2.69 -13.30 -3.81
CA GLY A 191 1.49 -13.04 -3.01
C GLY A 191 1.03 -11.59 -3.04
N HIS A 192 -0.19 -11.35 -2.57
CA HIS A 192 -0.83 -10.04 -2.53
C HIS A 192 -1.54 -9.81 -1.18
N THR A 193 -1.37 -8.62 -0.61
CA THR A 193 -2.08 -8.12 0.57
C THR A 193 -2.26 -6.59 0.45
N ASN A 194 -3.04 -5.99 1.35
CA ASN A 194 -3.08 -4.55 1.54
C ASN A 194 -2.72 -4.13 2.97
N ILE A 195 -2.26 -2.90 3.15
CA ILE A 195 -2.07 -2.30 4.49
C ILE A 195 -3.42 -1.95 5.14
N VAL A 196 -4.39 -1.49 4.35
CA VAL A 196 -5.75 -1.20 4.81
C VAL A 196 -6.73 -2.15 4.13
N ALA A 197 -7.54 -2.84 4.93
CA ALA A 197 -8.46 -3.87 4.44
C ALA A 197 -9.68 -3.30 3.71
N ARG A 198 -10.20 -2.15 4.18
CA ARG A 198 -11.48 -1.62 3.67
C ARG A 198 -11.38 -1.05 2.25
N PRO A 199 -12.46 -1.17 1.45
CA PRO A 199 -12.53 -0.50 0.16
C PRO A 199 -12.59 1.03 0.29
N SER A 200 -12.02 1.72 -0.68
CA SER A 200 -12.24 3.15 -0.89
C SER A 200 -12.17 3.50 -2.38
N ARG A 201 -12.58 4.71 -2.74
CA ARG A 201 -12.46 5.19 -4.13
C ARG A 201 -11.03 5.54 -4.49
N ASN A 202 -10.26 6.05 -3.54
CA ASN A 202 -8.86 6.42 -3.70
C ASN A 202 -8.16 6.54 -2.33
N GLY A 203 -6.84 6.70 -2.35
CA GLY A 203 -6.04 6.79 -1.13
C GLY A 203 -6.29 8.04 -0.27
N ALA A 204 -6.86 9.12 -0.83
CA ALA A 204 -7.15 10.33 -0.05
C ALA A 204 -8.37 10.17 0.88
N GLU A 205 -9.17 9.11 0.67
CA GLU A 205 -10.28 8.74 1.56
C GLU A 205 -9.83 7.96 2.81
N LEU A 206 -8.53 7.62 2.92
CA LEU A 206 -7.95 6.93 4.07
C LEU A 206 -7.28 7.92 5.01
N SER A 207 -7.45 7.71 6.31
CA SER A 207 -6.72 8.46 7.32
C SER A 207 -5.30 7.89 7.51
N LYS A 208 -4.41 8.71 8.09
CA LYS A 208 -3.07 8.26 8.47
C LYS A 208 -3.11 7.20 9.58
N ALA A 209 -4.04 7.35 10.53
CA ALA A 209 -4.22 6.41 11.64
C ALA A 209 -4.55 5.01 11.13
N GLU A 210 -5.51 4.89 10.19
CA GLU A 210 -5.86 3.59 9.59
C GLU A 210 -4.68 2.92 8.88
N MET A 211 -3.85 3.70 8.17
CA MET A 211 -2.64 3.16 7.55
C MET A 211 -1.59 2.75 8.59
N ASP A 212 -1.45 3.49 9.69
CA ASP A 212 -0.51 3.18 10.77
C ASP A 212 -0.92 1.93 11.56
N GLU A 213 -2.21 1.77 11.86
CA GLU A 213 -2.78 0.56 12.46
C GLU A 213 -2.52 -0.67 11.59
N GLY A 214 -2.59 -0.51 10.26
CA GLY A 214 -2.30 -1.57 9.29
C GLY A 214 -0.86 -2.09 9.33
N VAL A 215 0.10 -1.33 9.86
CA VAL A 215 1.52 -1.74 9.91
C VAL A 215 1.71 -2.96 10.80
N ALA A 216 1.09 -3.00 11.99
CA ALA A 216 1.20 -4.13 12.90
C ALA A 216 0.66 -5.43 12.25
N ILE A 217 -0.48 -5.33 11.55
CA ILE A 217 -1.09 -6.45 10.83
C ILE A 217 -0.17 -6.96 9.72
N LEU A 218 0.47 -6.06 8.97
CA LEU A 218 1.44 -6.43 7.93
C LEU A 218 2.67 -7.12 8.52
N GLU A 219 3.20 -6.62 9.64
CA GLU A 219 4.34 -7.23 10.32
C GLU A 219 4.01 -8.65 10.79
N ASP A 220 2.79 -8.87 11.32
CA ASP A 220 2.32 -10.19 11.71
C ASP A 220 2.19 -11.14 10.52
N LYS A 221 1.66 -10.67 9.39
CA LYS A 221 1.62 -11.43 8.13
C LYS A 221 3.04 -11.79 7.66
N CYS A 222 3.97 -10.83 7.67
CA CYS A 222 5.35 -11.06 7.25
C CYS A 222 6.05 -12.06 8.18
N ARG A 223 5.82 -11.98 9.50
CA ARG A 223 6.38 -12.91 10.48
C ARG A 223 5.84 -14.33 10.30
N ARG A 224 4.54 -14.45 10.02
CA ARG A 224 3.87 -15.74 9.82
C ARG A 224 4.27 -16.42 8.52
N TRP A 225 4.23 -15.68 7.40
CA TRP A 225 4.37 -16.24 6.06
C TRP A 225 5.80 -16.17 5.51
N ARG A 226 6.67 -15.37 6.15
CA ARG A 226 8.10 -15.27 5.87
C ARG A 226 8.44 -15.14 4.38
N PRO A 227 7.86 -14.17 3.65
CA PRO A 227 8.26 -13.91 2.27
C PRO A 227 9.74 -13.53 2.20
N GLU A 228 10.44 -13.87 1.12
CA GLU A 228 11.83 -13.41 0.92
C GLU A 228 11.89 -11.88 0.77
N VAL A 229 10.87 -11.28 0.14
CA VAL A 229 10.73 -9.83 -0.05
C VAL A 229 9.31 -9.36 0.26
N ALA A 230 9.18 -8.32 1.09
CA ALA A 230 7.96 -7.54 1.24
C ALA A 230 8.03 -6.31 0.30
N CYS A 231 7.27 -6.33 -0.80
CA CYS A 231 7.30 -5.29 -1.83
C CYS A 231 6.17 -4.27 -1.62
N ILE A 232 6.52 -3.05 -1.24
CA ILE A 232 5.55 -1.99 -0.96
C ILE A 232 5.20 -1.25 -2.25
N THR A 233 3.96 -1.39 -2.74
CA THR A 233 3.52 -0.85 -4.03
C THR A 233 2.90 0.55 -3.89
N GLY A 234 3.50 1.42 -3.10
CA GLY A 234 3.00 2.78 -2.89
C GLY A 234 3.78 3.59 -1.85
N LYS A 235 4.11 4.84 -2.19
CA LYS A 235 4.89 5.73 -1.31
C LYS A 235 4.21 5.99 0.03
N SER A 236 2.90 6.22 0.03
CA SER A 236 2.13 6.51 1.25
C SER A 236 2.13 5.34 2.23
N ILE A 237 2.18 4.10 1.71
CA ILE A 237 2.27 2.88 2.51
C ILE A 237 3.63 2.87 3.23
N TRP A 238 4.72 3.12 2.50
CA TRP A 238 6.06 3.23 3.09
C TRP A 238 6.16 4.36 4.10
N GLU A 239 5.54 5.52 3.83
CA GLU A 239 5.46 6.62 4.79
C GLU A 239 4.78 6.23 6.10
N SER A 240 3.78 5.34 6.07
CA SER A 240 3.19 4.76 7.28
C SER A 240 4.13 3.81 8.00
N VAL A 241 4.70 2.83 7.29
CA VAL A 241 5.66 1.89 7.88
C VAL A 241 6.82 2.63 8.54
N PHE A 242 7.39 3.62 7.85
CA PHE A 242 8.46 4.45 8.38
C PHE A 242 8.03 5.20 9.64
N ARG A 243 6.85 5.83 9.61
CA ARG A 243 6.35 6.61 10.74
C ARG A 243 6.13 5.75 11.99
N VAL A 244 5.53 4.57 11.83
CA VAL A 244 5.32 3.63 12.94
C VAL A 244 6.64 3.13 13.50
N ARG A 245 7.62 2.81 12.64
CA ARG A 245 8.91 2.26 13.08
C ARG A 245 9.88 3.29 13.66
N HIS A 246 9.81 4.54 13.22
CA HIS A 246 10.75 5.59 13.61
C HIS A 246 10.14 6.71 14.46
N GLY A 247 8.83 6.70 14.70
CA GLY A 247 8.13 7.72 15.48
C GLY A 247 8.12 9.12 14.86
N ARG A 248 8.51 9.27 13.58
CA ARG A 248 8.56 10.55 12.88
C ARG A 248 8.18 10.41 11.41
N SER A 249 7.79 11.52 10.78
CA SER A 249 7.55 11.55 9.33
C SER A 249 8.85 11.51 8.52
N LEU A 250 8.78 10.97 7.30
CA LEU A 250 9.86 11.05 6.30
C LEU A 250 10.13 12.51 5.91
N ALA A 251 11.41 12.86 5.74
CA ALA A 251 11.80 14.21 5.33
C ALA A 251 11.60 14.41 3.82
N LYS A 252 11.37 15.66 3.39
CA LYS A 252 11.33 15.99 1.95
C LYS A 252 12.72 15.81 1.35
N GLY A 253 12.82 15.05 0.26
CA GLY A 253 14.08 14.81 -0.46
C GLY A 253 14.84 13.54 -0.05
N GLU A 254 14.30 12.74 0.86
CA GLU A 254 14.89 11.45 1.28
C GLU A 254 14.81 10.38 0.17
N PHE A 255 13.93 10.57 -0.83
CA PHE A 255 13.82 9.72 -2.03
C PHE A 255 13.87 10.57 -3.30
N LYS A 256 14.85 10.32 -4.18
CA LYS A 256 14.95 10.96 -5.50
C LYS A 256 14.09 10.20 -6.54
N PRO A 257 13.47 10.88 -7.53
CA PRO A 257 12.48 10.27 -8.43
C PRO A 257 13.02 9.38 -9.55
N GLU A 258 14.34 9.22 -9.64
CA GLU A 258 14.98 8.50 -10.73
C GLU A 258 14.75 6.99 -10.56
N GLU A 259 14.45 6.29 -11.66
CA GLU A 259 14.52 4.82 -11.75
C GLU A 259 13.32 3.97 -11.28
N LYS A 260 12.07 4.44 -11.41
CA LYS A 260 10.90 3.55 -11.21
C LYS A 260 10.96 2.28 -12.05
N GLU A 261 11.36 2.36 -13.32
CA GLU A 261 11.47 1.17 -14.18
C GLU A 261 12.67 0.29 -13.86
N ARG A 262 13.82 0.85 -13.47
CA ARG A 262 14.99 0.02 -13.14
C ARG A 262 14.78 -0.76 -11.86
N ILE A 263 14.07 -0.22 -10.87
CA ILE A 263 13.72 -0.96 -9.65
C ILE A 263 12.92 -2.22 -10.00
N TRP A 264 11.90 -2.09 -10.85
CA TRP A 264 11.11 -3.23 -11.29
C TRP A 264 11.96 -4.22 -12.09
N LYS A 265 12.77 -3.74 -13.03
CA LYS A 265 13.66 -4.61 -13.82
C LYS A 265 14.65 -5.37 -12.94
N ILE A 266 15.34 -4.70 -12.01
CA ILE A 266 16.30 -5.33 -11.08
C ILE A 266 15.59 -6.41 -10.25
N LEU A 267 14.39 -6.11 -9.73
CA LEU A 267 13.59 -7.08 -8.99
C LEU A 267 13.15 -8.25 -9.87
N GLY A 268 12.83 -8.00 -11.14
CA GLY A 268 12.48 -9.03 -12.12
C GLY A 268 13.65 -9.95 -12.47
N ASP A 269 14.82 -9.39 -12.78
CA ASP A 269 16.05 -10.16 -13.02
C ASP A 269 16.37 -11.04 -11.80
N TRP A 270 16.22 -10.50 -10.59
CA TRP A 270 16.37 -11.28 -9.34
C TRP A 270 15.34 -12.41 -9.22
N CYS A 271 14.07 -12.17 -9.55
CA CYS A 271 13.02 -13.20 -9.52
C CYS A 271 13.31 -14.34 -10.50
N VAL A 272 13.72 -14.02 -11.73
CA VAL A 272 14.08 -15.02 -12.75
C VAL A 272 15.19 -15.92 -12.23
N LYS A 273 16.27 -15.32 -11.71
CA LYS A 273 17.37 -16.06 -11.11
C LYS A 273 16.88 -16.96 -9.97
N ARG A 274 16.04 -16.43 -9.09
CA ARG A 274 15.63 -17.13 -7.87
C ARG A 274 14.64 -18.27 -8.11
N ARG A 275 13.84 -18.22 -9.17
CA ARG A 275 13.04 -19.38 -9.60
C ARG A 275 13.91 -20.48 -10.14
N LYS A 276 14.86 -20.14 -11.02
CA LYS A 276 15.82 -21.12 -11.56
C LYS A 276 16.57 -21.85 -10.43
N GLU A 277 17.12 -21.12 -9.47
CA GLU A 277 17.81 -21.72 -8.31
C GLU A 277 16.91 -22.67 -7.49
N ARG A 278 15.58 -22.46 -7.47
CA ARG A 278 14.65 -23.34 -6.77
C ARG A 278 14.24 -24.55 -7.61
N GLU A 279 14.11 -24.37 -8.92
CA GLU A 279 13.86 -25.46 -9.87
C GLU A 279 15.06 -26.42 -9.88
N ASP A 280 16.27 -25.88 -9.94
CA ASP A 280 17.52 -26.65 -9.89
C ASP A 280 17.61 -27.45 -8.56
N ALA A 281 17.37 -26.80 -7.40
CA ALA A 281 17.38 -27.47 -6.10
C ALA A 281 16.29 -28.56 -5.97
N ALA A 282 15.09 -28.32 -6.51
CA ALA A 282 14.02 -29.31 -6.50
C ALA A 282 14.31 -30.52 -7.40
N ALA A 283 15.09 -30.32 -8.47
CA ALA A 283 15.55 -31.41 -9.33
C ALA A 283 16.61 -32.26 -8.61
N GLU A 284 17.56 -31.61 -7.92
CA GLU A 284 18.57 -32.30 -7.08
C GLU A 284 17.91 -33.16 -5.98
N ASP A 285 16.94 -32.60 -5.24
CA ASP A 285 16.19 -33.33 -4.20
C ASP A 285 15.41 -34.54 -4.78
N ALA A 286 14.93 -34.43 -6.03
CA ALA A 286 14.19 -35.48 -6.72
C ALA A 286 15.09 -36.59 -7.30
N GLU A 287 16.38 -36.31 -7.54
CA GLU A 287 17.37 -37.30 -7.94
C GLU A 287 17.89 -38.08 -6.72
N ASP A 288 18.24 -37.39 -5.63
CA ASP A 288 18.72 -38.02 -4.38
C ASP A 288 17.67 -38.96 -3.76
N SER A 289 16.38 -38.61 -3.86
CA SER A 289 15.29 -39.47 -3.40
C SER A 289 15.10 -40.76 -4.22
N LYS A 290 15.47 -40.77 -5.50
CA LYS A 290 15.42 -41.98 -6.33
C LYS A 290 16.59 -42.91 -6.05
N ASP A 291 17.78 -42.36 -5.84
CA ASP A 291 18.98 -43.15 -5.53
C ASP A 291 18.85 -43.87 -4.17
N VAL A 292 18.15 -43.27 -3.20
CA VAL A 292 17.85 -43.89 -1.90
C VAL A 292 16.83 -45.04 -2.01
N GLU A 293 15.80 -44.92 -2.86
CA GLU A 293 14.82 -46.00 -3.07
C GLU A 293 15.42 -47.19 -3.84
N GLU A 294 16.31 -46.93 -4.81
CA GLU A 294 16.98 -47.98 -5.59
C GLU A 294 18.03 -48.72 -4.74
N SER A 295 18.76 -48.02 -3.86
CA SER A 295 19.69 -48.67 -2.91
C SER A 295 19.01 -49.40 -1.76
N SER A 296 17.75 -49.11 -1.44
CA SER A 296 16.96 -49.83 -0.42
C SER A 296 16.27 -51.09 -0.96
N SER A 297 16.26 -51.28 -2.28
CA SER A 297 15.56 -52.38 -2.96
C SER A 297 16.51 -53.48 -3.47
N ALA A 298 17.82 -53.32 -3.26
CA ALA A 298 18.88 -54.28 -3.60
C ALA A 298 19.41 -55.00 -2.34
#